data_AF-A0A6P0B7G1-F1
#
_entry.id   AF-A0A6P0B7G1-F1
#
_cell.length_a   1.000
_cell.length_b   1.000
_cell.length_c   1.000
_cell.angle_alpha   90.00
_cell.angle_beta   90.00
_cell.angle_gamma   90.00
#
_symmetry.space_group_name_H-M   'P 1'
#
loop_
_entity.id
_entity.type
_entity.pdbx_description
1 polymer ?
#
loop_
_entity_poly.entity_id
_entity_poly.type
_entity_poly.pdbx_seq_one_letter_code
_entity_poly.pdbx_strand_id
1 'polypeptide(L)'
;MPVGKTKRRNPYYSGPVSNHFDGTHFFNPEGIEPLGFRDLLRWQFGGGRERWPRSVPSPYPAAKPDPYVDGEDLRVTMVGHATMLVQVAGLNILTDPVWSERVSPFTFAGPKRVVQPGIAFDDLPPIDLVLVSHNHYDHLDIATLRRLGAKHRPRVVTPLGNDTIIRRAVPDIQTTSMDWGERISHAGISIDAEPAHHWSARGTADRRMALWASFVLSTPAGKIYYVGDTGFHDGINYKAAQQKHGGFRLAILPFGAYEPRWFMKGQHQDPREAVIGMKLANAAYVAGHHFATFQLTNEAVDAPARALQDAMSEHDIPPERFRPLRAGEVFNVPAV
;
A
#
# COMPACT_ATOMS: atom_id res chain seq x y z
N MET A 1 13.82 -23.81 -40.31
CA MET A 1 14.04 -22.58 -39.54
C MET A 1 12.72 -22.20 -38.87
N PRO A 2 12.45 -22.62 -37.61
CA PRO A 2 11.26 -22.17 -36.93
C PRO A 2 11.44 -20.69 -36.59
N VAL A 3 10.54 -19.85 -37.08
CA VAL A 3 10.43 -18.43 -36.73
C VAL A 3 10.28 -18.35 -35.21
N GLY A 4 11.34 -17.94 -34.51
CA GLY A 4 11.32 -17.78 -33.07
C GLY A 4 10.22 -16.80 -32.70
N LYS A 5 9.25 -17.25 -31.89
CA LYS A 5 8.24 -16.36 -31.30
C LYS A 5 9.00 -15.21 -30.62
N THR A 6 8.77 -13.98 -31.06
CA THR A 6 9.33 -12.79 -30.43
C THR A 6 8.98 -12.83 -28.95
N LYS A 7 9.99 -12.97 -28.08
CA LYS A 7 9.78 -12.88 -26.62
C LYS A 7 9.09 -11.56 -26.34
N ARG A 8 7.94 -11.62 -25.68
CA ARG A 8 7.17 -10.43 -25.31
C ARG A 8 8.05 -9.54 -24.44
N ARG A 9 8.26 -8.29 -24.86
CA ARG A 9 9.10 -7.34 -24.13
C ARG A 9 8.30 -6.65 -23.04
N ASN A 10 8.92 -6.48 -21.86
CA ASN A 10 8.35 -5.69 -20.77
C ASN A 10 8.31 -4.19 -21.14
N PRO A 11 7.15 -3.51 -21.08
CA PRO A 11 6.99 -2.11 -21.50
C PRO A 11 7.43 -1.07 -20.45
N TYR A 12 7.76 -1.52 -19.23
CA TYR A 12 8.03 -0.69 -18.07
C TYR A 12 9.47 -0.79 -17.57
N TYR A 13 10.10 -1.96 -17.70
CA TYR A 13 11.45 -2.23 -17.19
C TYR A 13 12.26 -3.10 -18.16
N SER A 14 13.56 -2.84 -18.27
CA SER A 14 14.47 -3.56 -19.18
C SER A 14 15.84 -3.88 -18.55
N GLY A 15 15.88 -4.13 -17.25
CA GLY A 15 17.12 -4.50 -16.56
C GLY A 15 17.46 -6.00 -16.64
N PRO A 16 18.54 -6.43 -15.96
CA PRO A 16 19.02 -7.81 -16.00
C PRO A 16 18.07 -8.79 -15.30
N VAL A 17 18.13 -10.06 -15.70
CA VAL A 17 17.48 -11.16 -14.96
C VAL A 17 18.03 -11.20 -13.54
N SER A 18 17.16 -11.38 -12.56
CA SER A 18 17.48 -11.42 -11.13
C SER A 18 16.79 -12.60 -10.44
N ASN A 19 16.94 -12.71 -9.12
CA ASN A 19 16.22 -13.69 -8.31
C ASN A 19 14.71 -13.43 -8.19
N HIS A 20 14.19 -12.32 -8.73
CA HIS A 20 12.78 -11.95 -8.70
C HIS A 20 12.30 -11.28 -10.01
N PHE A 21 13.09 -11.38 -11.10
CA PHE A 21 12.75 -10.91 -12.45
C PHE A 21 13.29 -11.85 -13.54
N ASP A 22 12.42 -12.37 -14.40
CA ASP A 22 12.77 -13.39 -15.42
C ASP A 22 13.24 -12.79 -16.77
N GLY A 23 13.41 -11.47 -16.83
CA GLY A 23 13.67 -10.70 -18.06
C GLY A 23 12.39 -10.13 -18.71
N THR A 24 11.21 -10.55 -18.27
CA THR A 24 9.90 -10.04 -18.72
C THR A 24 8.95 -9.75 -17.57
N HIS A 25 8.86 -10.62 -16.57
CA HIS A 25 7.97 -10.51 -15.43
C HIS A 25 8.73 -10.57 -14.12
N PHE A 26 8.24 -9.81 -13.15
CA PHE A 26 8.60 -9.97 -11.75
C PHE A 26 7.83 -11.14 -11.14
N PHE A 27 8.35 -11.73 -10.07
CA PHE A 27 7.72 -12.85 -9.36
C PHE A 27 8.10 -12.85 -7.88
N ASN A 28 7.26 -13.51 -7.06
CA ASN A 28 7.55 -13.70 -5.64
C ASN A 28 8.42 -14.97 -5.49
N PRO A 29 9.68 -14.87 -5.03
CA PRO A 29 10.48 -16.05 -4.72
C PRO A 29 9.76 -16.93 -3.70
N GLU A 30 9.64 -18.23 -3.99
CA GLU A 30 8.93 -19.21 -3.14
C GLU A 30 7.43 -18.91 -2.90
N GLY A 31 6.90 -17.89 -3.57
CA GLY A 31 5.56 -17.37 -3.36
C GLY A 31 4.45 -18.11 -4.10
N ILE A 32 3.21 -17.77 -3.73
CA ILE A 32 2.02 -18.13 -4.48
C ILE A 32 1.89 -17.21 -5.71
N GLU A 33 1.90 -17.80 -6.90
CA GLU A 33 1.60 -17.07 -8.14
C GLU A 33 0.10 -16.72 -8.19
N PRO A 34 -0.26 -15.54 -8.70
CA PRO A 34 -1.63 -15.07 -8.60
C PRO A 34 -2.50 -15.79 -9.66
N LEU A 35 -3.70 -16.21 -9.25
CA LEU A 35 -4.56 -17.12 -10.01
C LEU A 35 -4.95 -16.61 -11.41
N GLY A 36 -5.37 -17.52 -12.28
CA GLY A 36 -5.62 -17.26 -13.70
C GLY A 36 -7.03 -16.71 -14.01
N PHE A 37 -7.28 -16.50 -15.30
CA PHE A 37 -8.56 -15.95 -15.80
C PHE A 37 -9.78 -16.81 -15.44
N ARG A 38 -9.65 -18.14 -15.45
CA ARG A 38 -10.75 -19.05 -15.07
C ARG A 38 -11.17 -18.86 -13.61
N ASP A 39 -10.20 -18.72 -12.71
CA ASP A 39 -10.44 -18.46 -11.29
C ASP A 39 -11.05 -17.08 -11.07
N LEU A 40 -10.59 -16.07 -11.82
CA LEU A 40 -11.19 -14.74 -11.80
C LEU A 40 -12.68 -14.79 -12.18
N LEU A 41 -13.05 -15.49 -13.26
CA LEU A 41 -14.45 -15.67 -13.64
C LEU A 41 -15.24 -16.42 -12.55
N ARG A 42 -14.66 -17.50 -11.99
CA ARG A 42 -15.28 -18.23 -10.88
C ARG A 42 -15.56 -17.32 -9.69
N TRP A 43 -14.64 -16.43 -9.34
CA TRP A 43 -14.85 -15.47 -8.27
C TRP A 43 -15.96 -14.46 -8.63
N GLN A 44 -15.90 -13.83 -9.81
CA GLN A 44 -16.87 -12.80 -10.22
C GLN A 44 -18.31 -13.32 -10.30
N PHE A 45 -18.50 -14.58 -10.71
CA PHE A 45 -19.83 -15.20 -10.87
C PHE A 45 -20.21 -16.16 -9.74
N GLY A 46 -19.30 -16.40 -8.78
CA GLY A 46 -19.49 -17.39 -7.71
C GLY A 46 -20.35 -16.93 -6.53
N GLY A 47 -20.83 -15.68 -6.54
CA GLY A 47 -21.59 -15.10 -5.43
C GLY A 47 -20.72 -14.74 -4.22
N GLY A 48 -21.36 -14.56 -3.06
CA GLY A 48 -20.68 -14.23 -1.79
C GLY A 48 -20.18 -12.79 -1.68
N ARG A 49 -20.36 -11.95 -2.70
CA ARG A 49 -20.05 -10.52 -2.63
C ARG A 49 -21.17 -9.80 -1.90
N GLU A 50 -20.86 -9.30 -0.71
CA GLU A 50 -21.77 -8.50 0.09
C GLU A 50 -22.09 -7.17 -0.57
N ARG A 51 -23.24 -6.58 -0.26
CA ARG A 51 -23.62 -5.27 -0.81
C ARG A 51 -23.18 -4.16 0.14
N TRP A 52 -22.29 -3.29 -0.33
CA TRP A 52 -21.93 -2.09 0.43
C TRP A 52 -22.98 -0.98 0.27
N PRO A 53 -23.17 -0.13 1.30
CA PRO A 53 -23.92 1.12 1.14
C PRO A 53 -23.21 2.04 0.14
N ARG A 54 -23.97 2.94 -0.50
CA ARG A 54 -23.39 3.91 -1.46
C ARG A 54 -22.48 4.95 -0.81
N SER A 55 -22.69 5.21 0.47
CA SER A 55 -21.92 6.13 1.27
C SER A 55 -21.83 5.62 2.71
N VAL A 56 -20.66 5.76 3.32
CA VAL A 56 -20.39 5.51 4.74
C VAL A 56 -19.76 6.80 5.29
N PRO A 57 -20.44 7.53 6.19
CA PRO A 57 -19.82 8.68 6.83
C PRO A 57 -18.64 8.21 7.67
N SER A 58 -17.55 8.97 7.65
CA SER A 58 -16.49 8.73 8.62
C SER A 58 -16.97 9.12 10.02
N PRO A 59 -16.63 8.35 11.07
CA PRO A 59 -16.87 8.79 12.45
C PRO A 59 -15.99 9.98 12.86
N TYR A 60 -14.99 10.34 12.06
CA TYR A 60 -14.11 11.48 12.30
C TYR A 60 -14.41 12.63 11.32
N PRO A 61 -14.29 13.89 11.77
CA PRO A 61 -14.33 15.02 10.85
C PRO A 61 -13.13 14.98 9.89
N ALA A 62 -13.23 15.75 8.79
CA ALA A 62 -12.08 15.97 7.94
C ALA A 62 -10.96 16.64 8.75
N ALA A 63 -9.78 16.04 8.75
CA ALA A 63 -8.61 16.52 9.45
C ALA A 63 -7.98 17.71 8.69
N LYS A 64 -7.43 18.64 9.46
CA LYS A 64 -6.60 19.75 8.99
C LYS A 64 -5.23 19.61 9.66
N PRO A 65 -4.28 18.91 9.02
CA PRO A 65 -2.99 18.62 9.62
C PRO A 65 -2.19 19.89 9.90
N ASP A 66 -1.38 19.84 10.95
CA ASP A 66 -0.35 20.85 11.18
C ASP A 66 0.66 20.86 10.02
N PRO A 67 1.36 21.97 9.75
CA PRO A 67 2.32 22.05 8.64
C PRO A 67 3.43 21.00 8.69
N TYR A 68 3.90 20.61 9.88
CA TYR A 68 4.88 19.55 10.13
C TYR A 68 4.88 19.16 11.62
N VAL A 69 5.52 18.05 11.96
CA VAL A 69 5.87 17.64 13.33
C VAL A 69 7.39 17.38 13.40
N ASP A 70 8.01 17.53 14.57
CA ASP A 70 9.48 17.44 14.72
C ASP A 70 9.88 16.73 16.03
N GLY A 71 11.19 16.55 16.25
CA GLY A 71 11.73 15.85 17.40
C GLY A 71 11.42 14.35 17.34
N GLU A 72 10.88 13.82 18.43
CA GLU A 72 10.46 12.41 18.52
C GLU A 72 8.99 12.18 18.13
N ASP A 73 8.29 13.21 17.63
CA ASP A 73 6.90 13.08 17.23
C ASP A 73 6.76 12.25 15.94
N LEU A 74 5.79 11.34 15.96
CA LEU A 74 5.34 10.57 14.81
C LEU A 74 3.83 10.62 14.78
N ARG A 75 3.27 11.22 13.73
CA ARG A 75 1.82 11.36 13.55
C ARG A 75 1.38 10.75 12.23
N VAL A 76 0.31 9.98 12.28
CA VAL A 76 -0.33 9.39 11.10
C VAL A 76 -1.76 9.91 11.00
N THR A 77 -2.12 10.48 9.86
CA THR A 77 -3.51 10.86 9.56
C THR A 77 -4.03 10.01 8.41
N MET A 78 -5.15 9.33 8.63
CA MET A 78 -5.75 8.47 7.62
C MET A 78 -6.54 9.30 6.61
N VAL A 79 -6.12 9.28 5.34
CA VAL A 79 -6.90 9.91 4.25
C VAL A 79 -7.95 8.92 3.74
N GLY A 80 -7.57 7.66 3.54
CA GLY A 80 -8.49 6.62 3.09
C GLY A 80 -7.79 5.54 2.28
N HIS A 81 -8.35 4.33 2.30
CA HIS A 81 -7.79 3.14 1.64
C HIS A 81 -6.36 2.81 2.11
N ALA A 82 -5.34 3.04 1.30
CA ALA A 82 -3.92 2.92 1.66
C ALA A 82 -3.22 4.28 1.77
N THR A 83 -3.98 5.37 1.60
CA THR A 83 -3.47 6.73 1.70
C THR A 83 -3.41 7.22 3.15
N MET A 84 -2.20 7.47 3.61
CA MET A 84 -1.93 8.10 4.90
C MET A 84 -0.99 9.28 4.71
N LEU A 85 -1.19 10.32 5.52
CA LEU A 85 -0.19 11.34 5.77
C LEU A 85 0.61 10.93 7.01
N VAL A 86 1.89 10.66 6.82
CA VAL A 86 2.86 10.38 7.89
C VAL A 86 3.72 11.62 8.09
N GLN A 87 3.62 12.23 9.26
CA GLN A 87 4.44 13.37 9.66
C GLN A 87 5.50 12.89 10.65
N VAL A 88 6.77 13.09 10.33
CA VAL A 88 7.91 12.63 11.13
C VAL A 88 9.19 13.38 10.75
N ALA A 89 10.01 13.75 11.75
CA ALA A 89 11.31 14.39 11.51
C ALA A 89 11.26 15.61 10.57
N GLY A 90 10.23 16.45 10.72
CA GLY A 90 10.00 17.63 9.86
C GLY A 90 9.46 17.33 8.46
N LEU A 91 9.23 16.05 8.11
CA LEU A 91 8.77 15.62 6.79
C LEU A 91 7.29 15.26 6.78
N ASN A 92 6.62 15.58 5.68
CA ASN A 92 5.27 15.12 5.36
C ASN A 92 5.33 14.12 4.21
N ILE A 93 4.99 12.87 4.51
CA ILE A 93 5.10 11.72 3.62
C ILE A 93 3.70 11.18 3.32
N LEU A 94 3.36 11.02 2.04
CA LEU A 94 2.15 10.32 1.63
C LEU A 94 2.45 8.89 1.20
N THR A 95 1.67 7.93 1.68
CA THR A 95 1.65 6.56 1.14
C THR A 95 0.54 6.45 0.09
N ASP A 96 0.80 5.79 -1.04
CA ASP A 96 -0.18 5.40 -2.07
C ASP A 96 -1.36 6.37 -2.25
N PRO A 97 -1.09 7.62 -2.70
CA PRO A 97 -2.07 8.70 -2.57
C PRO A 97 -3.20 8.59 -3.59
N VAL A 98 -4.44 8.48 -3.10
CA VAL A 98 -5.67 8.39 -3.89
C VAL A 98 -6.76 9.32 -3.36
N TRP A 99 -7.01 10.40 -4.08
CA TRP A 99 -8.17 11.29 -3.87
C TRP A 99 -9.29 11.08 -4.90
N SER A 100 -9.05 10.29 -5.95
CA SER A 100 -10.05 10.02 -6.98
C SER A 100 -11.30 9.35 -6.43
N GLU A 101 -12.46 9.69 -7.02
CA GLU A 101 -13.75 9.09 -6.66
C GLU A 101 -13.80 7.59 -6.98
N ARG A 102 -13.08 7.16 -8.02
CA ARG A 102 -12.98 5.77 -8.47
C ARG A 102 -11.55 5.33 -8.67
N VAL A 103 -11.30 4.05 -8.42
CA VAL A 103 -10.02 3.37 -8.65
C VAL A 103 -10.15 2.45 -9.85
N SER A 104 -10.01 3.03 -11.03
CA SER A 104 -10.34 2.36 -12.30
C SER A 104 -9.64 3.05 -13.48
N PRO A 105 -9.38 2.34 -14.60
CA PRO A 105 -8.99 2.98 -15.86
C PRO A 105 -10.09 3.90 -16.43
N PHE A 106 -11.34 3.75 -15.99
CA PHE A 106 -12.49 4.50 -16.48
C PHE A 106 -13.08 5.39 -15.40
N THR A 107 -13.49 6.60 -15.76
CA THR A 107 -14.15 7.55 -14.83
C THR A 107 -15.59 7.17 -14.50
N PHE A 108 -16.25 6.36 -15.34
CA PHE A 108 -17.66 6.00 -15.21
C PHE A 108 -17.89 4.57 -14.67
N ALA A 109 -16.85 3.74 -14.61
CA ALA A 109 -16.95 2.32 -14.24
C ALA A 109 -15.85 1.91 -13.25
N GLY A 110 -16.05 0.81 -12.53
CA GLY A 110 -15.11 0.30 -11.52
C GLY A 110 -15.39 0.79 -10.10
N PRO A 111 -14.62 0.35 -9.10
CA PRO A 111 -14.89 0.60 -7.69
C PRO A 111 -14.95 2.10 -7.39
N LYS A 112 -16.04 2.52 -6.75
CA LYS A 112 -16.27 3.89 -6.27
C LYS A 112 -16.05 3.91 -4.77
N ARG A 113 -15.43 4.97 -4.26
CA ARG A 113 -15.28 5.15 -2.82
C ARG A 113 -16.63 5.36 -2.14
N VAL A 114 -16.76 4.82 -0.94
CA VAL A 114 -17.97 4.98 -0.11
C VAL A 114 -17.79 6.01 1.01
N VAL A 115 -16.57 6.33 1.40
CA VAL A 115 -16.27 7.36 2.41
C VAL A 115 -15.61 8.57 1.75
N GLN A 116 -15.73 9.78 2.30
CA GLN A 116 -15.00 10.98 1.83
C GLN A 116 -13.51 10.94 2.25
N PRO A 117 -12.56 11.66 1.60
CA PRO A 117 -11.17 11.58 2.03
C PRO A 117 -11.05 12.26 3.39
N GLY A 118 -10.23 11.69 4.26
CA GLY A 118 -10.02 12.16 5.62
C GLY A 118 -9.35 13.52 5.71
N ILE A 119 -8.62 13.91 4.67
CA ILE A 119 -8.03 15.23 4.50
C ILE A 119 -8.50 15.75 3.15
N ALA A 120 -9.11 16.94 3.11
CA ALA A 120 -9.39 17.59 1.85
C ALA A 120 -8.05 17.87 1.14
N PHE A 121 -7.96 17.61 -0.17
CA PHE A 121 -6.68 17.78 -0.89
C PHE A 121 -6.10 19.19 -0.71
N ASP A 122 -6.98 20.20 -0.61
CA ASP A 122 -6.54 21.58 -0.46
C ASP A 122 -6.00 21.90 0.93
N ASP A 123 -6.38 21.12 1.94
CA ASP A 123 -5.89 21.18 3.32
C ASP A 123 -4.60 20.37 3.54
N LEU A 124 -4.02 19.74 2.50
CA LEU A 124 -2.73 19.06 2.62
C LEU A 124 -1.62 20.07 2.99
N PRO A 125 -0.74 19.73 3.96
CA PRO A 125 0.47 20.50 4.19
C PRO A 125 1.44 20.36 3.00
N PRO A 126 2.58 21.09 2.96
CA PRO A 126 3.64 20.83 1.99
C PRO A 126 4.01 19.33 2.01
N ILE A 127 4.07 18.67 0.85
CA ILE A 127 4.38 17.23 0.78
C ILE A 127 5.79 17.08 0.24
N ASP A 128 6.65 16.42 1.00
CA ASP A 128 8.07 16.24 0.66
C ASP A 128 8.28 14.96 -0.14
N LEU A 129 7.59 13.90 0.28
CA LEU A 129 7.80 12.54 -0.21
C LEU A 129 6.46 11.84 -0.47
N VAL A 130 6.41 11.09 -1.56
CA VAL A 130 5.32 10.15 -1.86
C VAL A 130 5.93 8.77 -2.04
N LEU A 131 5.43 7.79 -1.29
CA LEU A 131 5.74 6.38 -1.48
C LEU A 131 4.63 5.74 -2.30
N VAL A 132 4.97 5.10 -3.41
CA VAL A 132 4.04 4.30 -4.22
C VAL A 132 4.48 2.85 -4.19
N SER A 133 3.73 1.98 -3.51
CA SER A 133 4.08 0.56 -3.29
C SER A 133 3.98 -0.28 -4.56
N HIS A 134 2.98 -0.03 -5.42
CA HIS A 134 2.77 -0.73 -6.70
C HIS A 134 1.77 0.03 -7.58
N ASN A 135 1.51 -0.48 -8.80
CA ASN A 135 0.73 0.25 -9.82
C ASN A 135 -0.78 -0.04 -9.90
N HIS A 136 -1.39 -0.78 -8.97
CA HIS A 136 -2.86 -0.92 -9.00
C HIS A 136 -3.56 0.44 -8.87
N TYR A 137 -4.78 0.55 -9.40
CA TYR A 137 -5.48 1.84 -9.52
C TYR A 137 -5.82 2.49 -8.18
N ASP A 138 -5.89 1.69 -7.12
CA ASP A 138 -6.14 2.08 -5.74
C ASP A 138 -4.87 2.39 -4.94
N HIS A 139 -3.70 2.29 -5.56
CA HIS A 139 -2.40 2.63 -4.97
C HIS A 139 -1.61 3.65 -5.80
N LEU A 140 -1.79 3.63 -7.13
CA LEU A 140 -1.20 4.56 -8.09
C LEU A 140 -2.30 5.31 -8.85
N ASP A 141 -2.79 6.39 -8.23
CA ASP A 141 -3.73 7.33 -8.84
C ASP A 141 -3.00 8.48 -9.54
N ILE A 142 -2.97 8.38 -10.87
CA ILE A 142 -2.35 9.38 -11.75
C ILE A 142 -3.00 10.76 -11.63
N ALA A 143 -4.30 10.85 -11.38
CA ALA A 143 -4.96 12.14 -11.23
C ALA A 143 -4.47 12.84 -9.95
N THR A 144 -4.31 12.08 -8.87
CA THR A 144 -3.74 12.57 -7.61
C THR A 144 -2.27 12.97 -7.78
N LEU A 145 -1.43 12.14 -8.41
CA LEU A 145 -0.02 12.49 -8.64
C LEU A 145 0.16 13.76 -9.49
N ARG A 146 -0.71 14.01 -10.48
CA ARG A 146 -0.69 15.27 -11.24
C ARG A 146 -0.95 16.49 -10.36
N ARG A 147 -1.95 16.40 -9.48
CA ARG A 147 -2.29 17.48 -8.54
C ARG A 147 -1.15 17.70 -7.54
N LEU A 148 -0.55 16.63 -7.02
CA LEU A 148 0.61 16.71 -6.12
C LEU A 148 1.83 17.33 -6.81
N GLY A 149 2.14 16.90 -8.04
CA GLY A 149 3.23 17.47 -8.84
C GLY A 149 3.03 18.96 -9.11
N ALA A 150 1.80 19.38 -9.41
CA ALA A 150 1.48 20.80 -9.65
C ALA A 150 1.58 21.66 -8.38
N LYS A 151 1.09 21.17 -7.23
CA LYS A 151 0.95 21.96 -6.00
C LYS A 151 2.15 21.87 -5.06
N HIS A 152 2.72 20.68 -4.88
CA HIS A 152 3.72 20.39 -3.85
C HIS A 152 5.09 19.99 -4.41
N ARG A 153 5.13 19.45 -5.64
CA ARG A 153 6.36 18.93 -6.29
C ARG A 153 7.17 17.94 -5.42
N PRO A 154 6.52 16.93 -4.80
CA PRO A 154 7.23 15.98 -3.95
C PRO A 154 8.19 15.10 -4.77
N ARG A 155 9.15 14.49 -4.08
CA ARG A 155 9.84 13.30 -4.63
C ARG A 155 8.90 12.11 -4.53
N VAL A 156 8.75 11.35 -5.60
CA VAL A 156 8.06 10.06 -5.62
C VAL A 156 9.07 8.93 -5.58
N VAL A 157 8.93 8.01 -4.64
CA VAL A 157 9.71 6.78 -4.53
C VAL A 157 8.80 5.59 -4.79
N THR A 158 9.22 4.70 -5.68
CA THR A 158 8.38 3.61 -6.18
C THR A 158 9.23 2.42 -6.64
N PRO A 159 8.69 1.18 -6.74
CA PRO A 159 9.48 0.08 -7.26
C PRO A 159 9.74 0.19 -8.76
N LEU A 160 10.72 -0.56 -9.27
CA LEU A 160 11.07 -0.66 -10.68
C LEU A 160 9.86 -0.78 -11.63
N GLY A 161 9.88 0.02 -12.71
CA GLY A 161 8.88 0.00 -13.77
C GLY A 161 7.66 0.89 -13.52
N ASN A 162 7.33 1.18 -12.26
CA ASN A 162 6.25 2.11 -11.92
C ASN A 162 6.62 3.56 -12.28
N ASP A 163 7.91 3.88 -12.23
CA ASP A 163 8.47 5.17 -12.65
C ASP A 163 8.19 5.48 -14.13
N THR A 164 8.25 4.47 -15.00
CA THR A 164 7.88 4.62 -16.42
C THR A 164 6.41 5.05 -16.57
N ILE A 165 5.50 4.50 -15.75
CA ILE A 165 4.08 4.87 -15.76
C ILE A 165 3.91 6.31 -15.26
N ILE A 166 4.57 6.65 -14.15
CA ILE A 166 4.48 7.96 -13.51
C ILE A 166 5.04 9.05 -14.43
N ARG A 167 6.26 8.90 -14.94
CA ARG A 167 6.91 9.90 -15.82
C ARG A 167 6.16 10.11 -17.13
N ARG A 168 5.51 9.07 -17.68
CA ARG A 168 4.63 9.25 -18.87
C ARG A 168 3.44 10.15 -18.56
N ALA A 169 2.92 10.11 -17.34
CA ALA A 169 1.73 10.84 -16.96
C ALA A 169 2.00 12.20 -16.30
N VAL A 170 3.14 12.35 -15.63
CA VAL A 170 3.61 13.52 -14.89
C VAL A 170 5.12 13.70 -15.15
N PRO A 171 5.55 14.21 -16.31
CA PRO A 171 6.96 14.20 -16.71
C PRO A 171 7.92 14.91 -15.76
N ASP A 172 7.45 15.99 -15.13
CA ASP A 172 8.28 16.87 -14.30
C ASP A 172 8.35 16.44 -12.82
N ILE A 173 7.63 15.38 -12.42
CA ILE A 173 7.67 14.93 -11.03
C ILE A 173 8.97 14.15 -10.77
N GLN A 174 9.71 14.55 -9.74
CA GLN A 174 10.93 13.86 -9.36
C GLN A 174 10.58 12.42 -8.94
N THR A 175 11.09 11.44 -9.68
CA THR A 175 10.75 10.02 -9.46
C THR A 175 12.00 9.19 -9.30
N THR A 176 12.07 8.42 -8.22
CA THR A 176 13.12 7.43 -7.95
C THR A 176 12.51 6.04 -7.95
N SER A 177 12.96 5.19 -8.86
CA SER A 177 12.65 3.77 -8.88
C SER A 177 13.64 3.00 -8.02
N MET A 178 13.17 2.06 -7.21
CA MET A 178 14.02 1.19 -6.39
C MET A 178 13.75 -0.28 -6.67
N ASP A 179 14.80 -1.10 -6.58
CA ASP A 179 14.70 -2.56 -6.52
C ASP A 179 14.64 -3.06 -5.07
N TRP A 180 14.20 -4.31 -4.85
CA TRP A 180 14.26 -4.93 -3.53
C TRP A 180 15.70 -4.99 -3.00
N GLY A 181 15.86 -4.57 -1.74
CA GLY A 181 17.14 -4.51 -1.05
C GLY A 181 17.88 -3.18 -1.23
N GLU A 182 17.45 -2.31 -2.14
CA GLU A 182 18.05 -0.99 -2.31
C GLU A 182 17.68 -0.04 -1.17
N ARG A 183 18.58 0.90 -0.90
CA ARG A 183 18.42 1.98 0.08
C ARG A 183 18.79 3.32 -0.55
N ILE A 184 18.00 4.34 -0.24
CA ILE A 184 18.30 5.74 -0.57
C ILE A 184 18.21 6.63 0.68
N SER A 185 18.86 7.78 0.62
CA SER A 185 18.70 8.85 1.63
C SER A 185 17.83 9.98 1.10
N HIS A 186 17.07 10.60 1.99
CA HIS A 186 16.27 11.78 1.70
C HIS A 186 16.12 12.63 2.97
N ALA A 187 16.56 13.89 2.95
CA ALA A 187 16.32 14.87 4.01
C ALA A 187 16.56 14.34 5.45
N GLY A 188 17.65 13.61 5.68
CA GLY A 188 18.01 13.09 7.01
C GLY A 188 17.40 11.74 7.40
N ILE A 189 16.52 11.15 6.57
CA ILE A 189 16.00 9.79 6.74
C ILE A 189 16.56 8.83 5.66
N SER A 190 16.51 7.53 5.92
CA SER A 190 16.74 6.50 4.90
C SER A 190 15.45 5.79 4.52
N ILE A 191 15.36 5.37 3.27
CA ILE A 191 14.25 4.62 2.70
C ILE A 191 14.83 3.35 2.11
N ASP A 192 14.38 2.19 2.58
CA ASP A 192 14.72 0.88 2.06
C ASP A 192 13.51 0.31 1.32
N ALA A 193 13.71 -0.27 0.13
CA ALA A 193 12.68 -1.03 -0.55
C ALA A 193 12.83 -2.52 -0.19
N GLU A 194 11.78 -3.13 0.33
CA GLU A 194 11.78 -4.51 0.81
C GLU A 194 10.74 -5.36 0.08
N PRO A 195 10.92 -6.70 0.05
CA PRO A 195 9.93 -7.60 -0.54
C PRO A 195 8.53 -7.47 0.09
N ALA A 196 7.51 -7.64 -0.75
CA ALA A 196 6.12 -7.85 -0.36
C ALA A 196 5.56 -9.00 -1.20
N HIS A 197 4.56 -9.73 -0.70
CA HIS A 197 3.96 -10.86 -1.40
C HIS A 197 2.74 -10.38 -2.18
N HIS A 198 2.96 -9.81 -3.37
CA HIS A 198 1.88 -9.22 -4.18
C HIS A 198 2.14 -9.35 -5.67
N TRP A 199 1.46 -8.54 -6.48
CA TRP A 199 1.70 -8.40 -7.93
C TRP A 199 1.24 -7.01 -8.39
N SER A 200 1.50 -6.68 -9.65
CA SER A 200 1.15 -5.39 -10.24
C SER A 200 0.47 -5.56 -11.60
N ALA A 201 -0.43 -4.66 -11.98
CA ALA A 201 -0.98 -4.50 -13.32
C ALA A 201 -1.74 -3.17 -13.47
N ARG A 202 -1.78 -2.63 -14.69
CA ARG A 202 -2.69 -1.53 -15.06
C ARG A 202 -3.59 -1.85 -16.24
N GLY A 203 -3.21 -2.81 -17.07
CA GLY A 203 -3.97 -3.28 -18.21
C GLY A 203 -4.24 -4.79 -18.12
N THR A 204 -4.75 -5.34 -19.21
CA THR A 204 -5.07 -6.78 -19.30
C THR A 204 -3.85 -7.64 -19.59
N ALA A 205 -2.72 -7.02 -19.92
CA ALA A 205 -1.62 -7.70 -20.57
C ALA A 205 -0.25 -7.31 -20.01
N ASP A 206 -0.21 -6.61 -18.88
CA ASP A 206 1.00 -6.11 -18.22
C ASP A 206 1.18 -6.64 -16.79
N ARG A 207 0.44 -7.71 -16.46
CA ARG A 207 0.50 -8.35 -15.15
C ARG A 207 1.94 -8.76 -14.81
N ARG A 208 2.43 -8.31 -13.65
CA ARG A 208 3.79 -8.48 -13.12
C ARG A 208 4.89 -7.84 -13.97
N MET A 209 4.57 -6.87 -14.83
CA MET A 209 5.60 -6.18 -15.62
C MET A 209 6.20 -4.95 -14.91
N ALA A 210 5.67 -4.52 -13.77
CA ALA A 210 6.34 -3.61 -12.85
C ALA A 210 6.51 -4.29 -11.48
N LEU A 211 7.50 -3.89 -10.72
CA LEU A 211 7.73 -4.43 -9.38
C LEU A 211 6.72 -3.85 -8.38
N TRP A 212 6.57 -4.50 -7.23
CA TRP A 212 5.83 -4.07 -6.04
C TRP A 212 6.78 -4.13 -4.85
N ALA A 213 6.64 -3.27 -3.85
CA ALA A 213 7.54 -3.27 -2.69
C ALA A 213 6.85 -2.76 -1.43
N SER A 214 7.36 -3.24 -0.29
CA SER A 214 7.20 -2.54 0.98
C SER A 214 8.36 -1.55 1.17
N PHE A 215 8.19 -0.58 2.06
CA PHE A 215 9.20 0.43 2.37
C PHE A 215 9.48 0.49 3.87
N VAL A 216 10.76 0.55 4.25
CA VAL A 216 11.18 0.87 5.61
C VAL A 216 11.77 2.27 5.64
N LEU A 217 11.21 3.14 6.48
CA LEU A 217 11.74 4.46 6.76
C LEU A 217 12.53 4.41 8.07
N SER A 218 13.84 4.69 8.03
CA SER A 218 14.63 4.90 9.24
C SER A 218 14.73 6.39 9.54
N THR A 219 14.13 6.81 10.65
CA THR A 219 14.04 8.20 11.08
C THR A 219 14.62 8.38 12.49
N PRO A 220 14.97 9.61 12.90
CA PRO A 220 15.34 9.90 14.29
C PRO A 220 14.26 9.52 15.31
N ALA A 221 12.98 9.56 14.93
CA ALA A 221 11.84 9.18 15.78
C ALA A 221 11.57 7.65 15.78
N GLY A 222 12.44 6.84 15.18
CA GLY A 222 12.27 5.39 15.06
C GLY A 222 11.88 4.93 13.66
N LYS A 223 11.81 3.61 13.47
CA LYS A 223 11.56 2.99 12.16
C LYS A 223 10.07 2.82 11.88
N ILE A 224 9.69 3.07 10.64
CA ILE A 224 8.33 2.89 10.12
C ILE A 224 8.37 1.84 9.01
N TYR A 225 7.53 0.81 9.09
CA TYR A 225 7.40 -0.21 8.05
C TYR A 225 6.08 -0.06 7.31
N TYR A 226 6.14 0.43 6.07
CA TYR A 226 4.98 0.53 5.20
C TYR A 226 4.92 -0.64 4.23
N VAL A 227 3.90 -1.49 4.37
CA VAL A 227 3.85 -2.76 3.63
C VAL A 227 3.22 -2.63 2.24
N GLY A 228 2.39 -1.62 2.01
CA GLY A 228 1.51 -1.59 0.83
C GLY A 228 0.49 -2.73 0.93
N ASP A 229 0.32 -3.46 -0.16
CA ASP A 229 -0.46 -4.70 -0.17
C ASP A 229 0.45 -5.92 -0.10
N THR A 230 0.04 -6.93 0.69
CA THR A 230 0.75 -8.20 0.76
C THR A 230 -0.19 -9.34 1.14
N GLY A 231 0.05 -10.52 0.56
CA GLY A 231 -0.33 -11.80 1.14
C GLY A 231 0.55 -12.11 2.36
N PHE A 232 0.05 -12.95 3.26
CA PHE A 232 0.77 -13.28 4.49
C PHE A 232 1.98 -14.19 4.24
N HIS A 233 1.80 -15.20 3.39
CA HIS A 233 2.84 -16.14 2.94
C HIS A 233 3.75 -16.62 4.09
N ASP A 234 3.12 -17.24 5.11
CA ASP A 234 3.76 -17.74 6.35
C ASP A 234 4.61 -16.71 7.12
N GLY A 235 4.38 -15.44 6.82
CA GLY A 235 5.05 -14.28 7.37
C GLY A 235 6.52 -14.14 7.00
N ILE A 236 6.97 -14.72 5.87
CA ILE A 236 8.39 -14.70 5.48
C ILE A 236 8.93 -13.27 5.33
N ASN A 237 8.17 -12.37 4.70
CA ASN A 237 8.59 -10.98 4.52
C ASN A 237 8.65 -10.21 5.84
N TYR A 238 7.72 -10.47 6.77
CA TYR A 238 7.75 -9.88 8.11
C TYR A 238 8.98 -10.32 8.91
N LYS A 239 9.29 -11.62 8.88
CA LYS A 239 10.48 -12.19 9.54
C LYS A 239 11.77 -11.63 8.93
N ALA A 240 11.84 -11.53 7.60
CA ALA A 240 13.00 -10.97 6.90
C ALA A 240 13.19 -9.48 7.23
N ALA A 241 12.10 -8.69 7.23
CA ALA A 241 12.14 -7.28 7.61
C ALA A 241 12.59 -7.11 9.07
N GLN A 242 12.06 -7.92 10.00
CA GLN A 242 12.48 -7.93 11.40
C GLN A 242 13.95 -8.32 11.55
N GLN A 243 14.43 -9.35 10.83
CA GLN A 243 15.83 -9.78 10.90
C GLN A 243 16.78 -8.68 10.40
N LYS A 244 16.42 -7.99 9.32
CA LYS A 244 17.24 -6.92 8.72
C LYS A 244 17.19 -5.61 9.52
N HIS A 245 16.02 -5.26 10.06
CA HIS A 245 15.78 -3.93 10.66
C HIS A 245 15.59 -3.93 12.18
N GLY A 246 15.46 -5.10 12.80
CA GLY A 246 15.28 -5.31 14.25
C GLY A 246 13.82 -5.25 14.72
N GLY A 247 13.16 -4.12 14.47
CA GLY A 247 11.78 -3.87 14.87
C GLY A 247 11.34 -2.46 14.45
N PHE A 248 10.07 -2.15 14.68
CA PHE A 248 9.46 -0.92 14.18
C PHE A 248 8.65 -0.23 15.26
N ARG A 249 8.78 1.10 15.36
CA ARG A 249 7.87 1.92 16.19
C ARG A 249 6.46 1.83 15.60
N LEU A 250 6.36 1.89 14.28
CA LEU A 250 5.10 1.81 13.56
C LEU A 250 5.22 0.83 12.39
N ALA A 251 4.24 -0.06 12.23
CA ALA A 251 3.95 -0.70 10.96
C ALA A 251 2.63 -0.17 10.38
N ILE A 252 2.56 -0.03 9.06
CA ILE A 252 1.36 0.36 8.33
C ILE A 252 0.95 -0.89 7.52
N LEU A 253 -0.10 -1.57 7.99
CA LEU A 253 -0.46 -2.92 7.54
C LEU A 253 -1.88 -2.97 6.94
N PRO A 254 -2.07 -3.66 5.79
CA PRO A 254 -3.39 -3.89 5.23
C PRO A 254 -4.10 -5.00 6.02
N PHE A 255 -5.42 -4.93 6.13
CA PHE A 255 -6.23 -6.03 6.72
C PHE A 255 -7.63 -6.18 6.07
N GLY A 256 -7.86 -5.53 4.93
CA GLY A 256 -9.05 -5.70 4.10
C GLY A 256 -8.69 -6.23 2.71
N ALA A 257 -9.69 -6.42 1.85
CA ALA A 257 -9.55 -7.02 0.53
C ALA A 257 -9.18 -8.51 0.52
N TYR A 258 -9.61 -9.25 1.54
CA TYR A 258 -9.14 -10.62 1.76
C TYR A 258 -10.13 -11.72 1.35
N GLU A 259 -11.39 -11.43 1.00
CA GLU A 259 -12.35 -12.44 0.57
C GLU A 259 -12.58 -12.49 -0.96
N PRO A 260 -12.74 -13.68 -1.56
CA PRO A 260 -12.71 -14.98 -0.91
C PRO A 260 -11.28 -15.49 -0.65
N ARG A 261 -11.01 -16.08 0.53
CA ARG A 261 -9.65 -16.53 0.90
C ARG A 261 -8.97 -17.42 -0.14
N TRP A 262 -9.70 -18.32 -0.79
CA TRP A 262 -9.12 -19.22 -1.81
C TRP A 262 -8.52 -18.46 -3.01
N PHE A 263 -9.01 -17.26 -3.31
CA PHE A 263 -8.52 -16.42 -4.40
C PHE A 263 -7.56 -15.34 -3.92
N MET A 264 -7.78 -14.78 -2.72
CA MET A 264 -7.07 -13.59 -2.23
C MET A 264 -5.82 -13.88 -1.38
N LYS A 265 -5.69 -15.07 -0.78
CA LYS A 265 -4.62 -15.37 0.19
C LYS A 265 -3.18 -15.16 -0.33
N GLY A 266 -2.99 -15.22 -1.65
CA GLY A 266 -1.68 -15.03 -2.29
C GLY A 266 -1.34 -13.57 -2.61
N GLN A 267 -2.17 -12.61 -2.19
CA GLN A 267 -1.98 -11.19 -2.49
C GLN A 267 -2.53 -10.26 -1.40
N HIS A 268 -3.44 -10.74 -0.56
CA HIS A 268 -3.98 -10.00 0.58
C HIS A 268 -4.05 -10.89 1.81
N GLN A 269 -3.42 -10.41 2.88
CA GLN A 269 -3.56 -10.97 4.21
C GLN A 269 -4.93 -10.64 4.80
N ASP A 270 -5.46 -11.53 5.63
CA ASP A 270 -6.65 -11.26 6.43
C ASP A 270 -6.29 -10.58 7.78
N PRO A 271 -7.29 -10.17 8.60
CA PRO A 271 -7.02 -9.49 9.87
C PRO A 271 -6.23 -10.32 10.88
N ARG A 272 -6.40 -11.65 10.90
CA ARG A 272 -5.64 -12.52 11.80
C ARG A 272 -4.18 -12.59 11.37
N GLU A 273 -3.95 -12.77 10.08
CA GLU A 273 -2.63 -12.73 9.48
C GLU A 273 -1.94 -11.37 9.69
N ALA A 274 -2.66 -10.24 9.65
CA ALA A 274 -2.11 -8.92 9.95
C ALA A 274 -1.65 -8.80 11.41
N VAL A 275 -2.41 -9.34 12.37
CA VAL A 275 -2.02 -9.39 13.80
C VAL A 275 -0.79 -10.27 14.01
N ILE A 276 -0.70 -11.41 13.33
CA ILE A 276 0.51 -12.24 13.38
C ILE A 276 1.69 -11.51 12.72
N GLY A 277 1.46 -10.84 11.60
CA GLY A 277 2.45 -10.02 10.88
C GLY A 277 3.05 -8.91 11.76
N MET A 278 2.22 -8.22 12.54
CA MET A 278 2.67 -7.25 13.55
C MET A 278 3.66 -7.87 14.54
N LYS A 279 3.37 -9.07 15.07
CA LYS A 279 4.23 -9.77 16.02
C LYS A 279 5.53 -10.23 15.36
N LEU A 280 5.45 -10.80 14.15
CA LEU A 280 6.62 -11.26 13.38
C LEU A 280 7.53 -10.11 12.96
N ALA A 281 6.97 -8.94 12.65
CA ALA A 281 7.72 -7.73 12.32
C ALA A 281 8.36 -7.07 13.55
N ASN A 282 8.01 -7.48 14.77
CA ASN A 282 8.36 -6.79 16.01
C ASN A 282 7.92 -5.31 15.97
N ALA A 283 6.67 -5.07 15.58
CA ALA A 283 6.07 -3.73 15.54
C ALA A 283 5.43 -3.37 16.89
N ALA A 284 5.78 -2.21 17.42
CA ALA A 284 5.20 -1.70 18.66
C ALA A 284 3.75 -1.25 18.45
N TYR A 285 3.50 -0.47 17.40
CA TYR A 285 2.18 0.02 16.99
C TYR A 285 1.88 -0.29 15.52
N VAL A 286 0.60 -0.38 15.18
CA VAL A 286 0.11 -0.56 13.82
C VAL A 286 -0.96 0.46 13.47
N ALA A 287 -0.79 1.12 12.33
CA ALA A 287 -1.85 1.84 11.63
C ALA A 287 -2.44 0.93 10.53
N GLY A 288 -3.62 0.36 10.80
CA GLY A 288 -4.31 -0.54 9.90
C GLY A 288 -4.98 0.19 8.74
N HIS A 289 -4.93 -0.40 7.54
CA HIS A 289 -5.51 0.19 6.32
C HIS A 289 -6.13 -0.84 5.36
N HIS A 290 -6.45 -0.39 4.14
CA HIS A 290 -6.99 -1.21 3.04
C HIS A 290 -8.42 -1.74 3.28
N PHE A 291 -9.23 -1.02 4.07
CA PHE A 291 -10.61 -1.37 4.38
C PHE A 291 -11.55 -0.16 4.32
N ALA A 292 -12.86 -0.43 4.27
CA ALA A 292 -13.95 0.54 4.39
C ALA A 292 -13.90 1.77 3.46
N THR A 293 -13.14 1.72 2.36
CA THR A 293 -13.01 2.85 1.42
C THR A 293 -13.52 2.49 0.03
N PHE A 294 -12.96 1.45 -0.60
CA PHE A 294 -13.42 0.90 -1.86
C PHE A 294 -13.86 -0.56 -1.67
N GLN A 295 -14.95 -0.96 -2.32
CA GLN A 295 -15.32 -2.38 -2.34
C GLN A 295 -14.54 -3.12 -3.43
N LEU A 296 -13.38 -3.66 -3.07
CA LEU A 296 -12.53 -4.41 -3.99
C LEU A 296 -12.93 -5.88 -4.07
N THR A 297 -13.48 -6.40 -2.98
CA THR A 297 -13.63 -7.83 -2.69
C THR A 297 -15.01 -8.15 -2.12
N ASN A 298 -15.16 -9.36 -1.58
CA ASN A 298 -16.46 -9.92 -1.23
C ASN A 298 -16.97 -9.54 0.16
N GLU A 299 -16.09 -9.23 1.10
CA GLU A 299 -16.49 -8.98 2.48
C GLU A 299 -17.33 -7.70 2.65
N ALA A 300 -18.17 -7.68 3.69
CA ALA A 300 -18.95 -6.49 4.07
C ALA A 300 -18.03 -5.37 4.59
N VAL A 301 -18.49 -4.11 4.48
CA VAL A 301 -17.68 -2.92 4.76
C VAL A 301 -17.03 -2.88 6.16
N ASP A 302 -17.73 -3.39 7.18
CA ASP A 302 -17.25 -3.42 8.57
C ASP A 302 -16.73 -4.80 9.00
N ALA A 303 -16.77 -5.81 8.14
CA ALA A 303 -16.28 -7.15 8.47
C ALA A 303 -14.78 -7.16 8.81
N PRO A 304 -13.89 -6.46 8.08
CA PRO A 304 -12.47 -6.40 8.44
C PRO A 304 -12.22 -5.88 9.85
N ALA A 305 -12.94 -4.82 10.26
CA ALA A 305 -12.74 -4.20 11.57
C ALA A 305 -13.18 -5.11 12.72
N ARG A 306 -14.30 -5.83 12.56
CA ARG A 306 -14.74 -6.83 13.54
C ARG A 306 -13.77 -8.01 13.65
N ALA A 307 -13.37 -8.57 12.51
CA ALA A 307 -12.43 -9.67 12.47
C ALA A 307 -11.04 -9.28 13.03
N LEU A 308 -10.61 -8.02 12.85
CA LEU A 308 -9.41 -7.51 13.51
C LEU A 308 -9.56 -7.46 15.02
N GLN A 309 -10.70 -6.99 15.53
CA GLN A 309 -10.97 -6.96 16.97
C GLN A 309 -10.92 -8.36 17.59
N ASP A 310 -11.52 -9.35 16.91
CA ASP A 310 -11.50 -10.75 17.33
C ASP A 310 -10.06 -11.29 17.35
N ALA A 311 -9.29 -11.04 16.27
CA ALA A 311 -7.90 -11.46 16.16
C ALA A 311 -6.97 -10.80 17.19
N MET A 312 -7.15 -9.51 17.48
CA MET A 312 -6.41 -8.81 18.53
C MET A 312 -6.69 -9.42 19.90
N SER A 313 -7.96 -9.76 20.17
CA SER A 313 -8.36 -10.41 21.42
C SER A 313 -7.77 -11.81 21.55
N GLU A 314 -7.73 -12.59 20.46
CA GLU A 314 -7.11 -13.93 20.42
C GLU A 314 -5.60 -13.90 20.71
N HIS A 315 -4.92 -12.82 20.33
CA HIS A 315 -3.45 -12.71 20.40
C HIS A 315 -2.93 -11.76 21.49
N ASP A 316 -3.81 -11.33 22.40
CA ASP A 316 -3.54 -10.41 23.50
C ASP A 316 -2.91 -9.07 23.04
N ILE A 317 -3.42 -8.50 21.94
CA ILE A 317 -3.00 -7.20 21.43
C ILE A 317 -3.95 -6.11 21.95
N PRO A 318 -3.46 -5.17 22.76
CA PRO A 318 -4.25 -4.03 23.20
C PRO A 318 -4.74 -3.16 22.02
N PRO A 319 -5.98 -2.63 22.05
CA PRO A 319 -6.55 -1.84 20.95
C PRO A 319 -5.72 -0.62 20.55
N GLU A 320 -4.99 -0.02 21.48
CA GLU A 320 -4.09 1.12 21.23
C GLU A 320 -2.86 0.74 20.40
N ARG A 321 -2.48 -0.55 20.35
CA ARG A 321 -1.33 -1.05 19.61
C ARG A 321 -1.63 -1.42 18.17
N PHE A 322 -2.88 -1.72 17.80
CA PHE A 322 -3.27 -1.91 16.40
C PHE A 322 -4.59 -1.19 16.13
N ARG A 323 -4.49 -0.02 15.49
CA ARG A 323 -5.63 0.86 15.23
C ARG A 323 -6.14 0.68 13.78
N PRO A 324 -7.38 0.24 13.55
CA PRO A 324 -8.00 0.25 12.22
C PRO A 324 -8.42 1.68 11.85
N LEU A 325 -7.47 2.49 11.38
CA LEU A 325 -7.71 3.92 11.19
C LEU A 325 -8.83 4.18 10.17
N ARG A 326 -9.75 5.07 10.51
CA ARG A 326 -10.80 5.54 9.60
C ARG A 326 -10.45 6.92 9.02
N ALA A 327 -11.03 7.28 7.88
CA ALA A 327 -10.74 8.55 7.20
C ALA A 327 -10.91 9.77 8.14
N GLY A 328 -9.87 10.58 8.32
CA GLY A 328 -9.86 11.76 9.19
C GLY A 328 -9.36 11.46 10.60
N GLU A 329 -9.17 10.19 10.96
CA GLU A 329 -8.56 9.81 12.23
C GLU A 329 -7.08 10.19 12.25
N VAL A 330 -6.66 10.76 13.38
CA VAL A 330 -5.27 11.10 13.67
C VAL A 330 -4.75 10.17 14.76
N PHE A 331 -3.59 9.57 14.51
CA PHE A 331 -2.87 8.74 15.46
C PHE A 331 -1.50 9.37 15.76
N ASN A 332 -1.35 9.90 16.97
CA ASN A 332 -0.05 10.23 17.54
C ASN A 332 0.57 8.94 18.08
N VAL A 333 1.55 8.41 17.36
CA VAL A 333 2.18 7.13 17.69
C VAL A 333 3.11 7.35 18.89
N PRO A 334 2.96 6.63 20.01
CA PRO A 334 3.85 6.80 21.16
C PRO A 334 5.31 6.45 20.85
N ALA A 335 6.24 7.05 21.57
CA ALA A 335 7.64 6.63 21.59
C ALA A 335 7.78 5.25 22.26
N VAL A 336 8.87 4.54 21.96
CA VAL A 336 9.09 3.13 22.36
C VAL A 336 10.45 2.91 22.98
#